data_AF-A0A955WX56-F1
#
_entry.id   AF-A0A955WX56-F1
#
_cell.length_a   1.000
_cell.length_b   1.000
_cell.length_c   1.000
_cell.angle_alpha   90.00
_cell.angle_beta   90.00
_cell.angle_gamma   90.00
#
_symmetry.space_group_name_H-M   'P 1'
#
loop_
_entity.id
_entity.type
_entity.pdbx_description
1 polymer ?
#
loop_
_entity_poly.entity_id
_entity_poly.type
_entity_poly.pdbx_seq_one_letter_code
_entity_poly.pdbx_strand_id
1 'polypeptide(L)'
;EAKAEGDAPKAEAAAADMEAAKTLFTQRCVTCHGAEGKGDGPAGAALNPKPRTFSDAEWQGKVTDEHLSKVIIGGGPSVGLSPLMPPNPDLQAKPEVVAGLVKMIRGFGGK
;
A
#
# COMPACT_ATOMS: atom_id res chain seq x y z
N GLU A 1 -30.45 -28.88 -14.09
CA GLU A 1 -29.11 -29.18 -13.54
C GLU A 1 -28.32 -27.87 -13.40
N ALA A 2 -28.05 -27.41 -12.17
CA ALA A 2 -26.70 -27.23 -11.58
C ALA A 2 -25.68 -26.54 -12.51
N LYS A 3 -24.97 -25.43 -12.19
CA LYS A 3 -24.58 -24.85 -10.89
C LYS A 3 -24.06 -23.41 -11.18
N ALA A 4 -24.61 -22.38 -10.52
CA ALA A 4 -24.11 -21.01 -10.57
C ALA A 4 -23.91 -20.51 -9.14
N GLU A 5 -23.03 -21.18 -8.39
CA GLU A 5 -22.68 -20.81 -7.02
C GLU A 5 -21.18 -21.04 -6.85
N GLY A 6 -20.42 -19.94 -6.73
CA GLY A 6 -18.97 -20.01 -6.53
C GLY A 6 -18.16 -18.69 -6.57
N ASP A 7 -18.74 -17.52 -6.87
CA ASP A 7 -17.95 -16.27 -7.00
C ASP A 7 -18.44 -15.08 -6.12
N ALA A 8 -19.73 -15.06 -5.74
CA ALA A 8 -20.31 -13.98 -4.94
C ALA A 8 -19.66 -13.71 -3.57
N PRO A 9 -19.33 -14.71 -2.72
CA PRO A 9 -18.73 -14.43 -1.42
C PRO A 9 -17.27 -13.96 -1.50
N LYS A 10 -16.56 -14.31 -2.58
CA LYS A 10 -15.17 -13.90 -2.79
C LYS A 10 -15.07 -12.48 -3.34
N ALA A 11 -15.98 -12.08 -4.22
CA ALA A 11 -16.05 -10.71 -4.73
C ALA A 11 -16.42 -9.70 -3.62
N GLU A 12 -17.37 -10.05 -2.75
CA GLU A 12 -17.77 -9.23 -1.60
C GLU A 12 -16.61 -9.09 -0.58
N ALA A 13 -15.91 -10.21 -0.29
CA ALA A 13 -14.72 -10.18 0.57
C ALA A 13 -13.61 -9.31 -0.03
N ALA A 14 -13.32 -9.44 -1.32
CA ALA A 14 -12.34 -8.61 -2.00
C ALA A 14 -12.70 -7.12 -2.00
N ALA A 15 -14.00 -6.78 -2.11
CA ALA A 15 -14.46 -5.42 -1.96
C ALA A 15 -14.23 -4.90 -0.53
N ALA A 16 -14.59 -5.69 0.48
CA ALA A 16 -14.35 -5.36 1.89
C ALA A 16 -12.85 -5.18 2.21
N ASP A 17 -11.98 -6.04 1.67
CA ASP A 17 -10.53 -5.94 1.83
C ASP A 17 -9.96 -4.68 1.17
N MET A 18 -10.48 -4.31 -0.01
CA MET A 18 -10.11 -3.06 -0.68
C MET A 18 -10.58 -1.83 0.11
N GLU A 19 -11.76 -1.84 0.70
CA GLU A 19 -12.25 -0.75 1.56
C GLU A 19 -11.42 -0.64 2.86
N ALA A 20 -11.05 -1.78 3.44
CA ALA A 20 -10.13 -1.82 4.58
C ALA A 20 -8.75 -1.26 4.22
N ALA A 21 -8.21 -1.63 3.05
CA ALA A 21 -6.95 -1.09 2.54
C ALA A 21 -7.03 0.43 2.32
N LYS A 22 -8.10 0.94 1.70
CA LYS A 22 -8.30 2.40 1.53
C LYS A 22 -8.37 3.14 2.86
N THR A 23 -9.09 2.58 3.83
CA THR A 23 -9.22 3.15 5.16
C THR A 23 -7.85 3.22 5.85
N LEU A 24 -7.09 2.12 5.80
CA LEU A 24 -5.75 2.06 6.39
C LEU A 24 -4.76 2.99 5.68
N PHE A 25 -4.80 3.07 4.35
CA PHE A 25 -3.96 3.99 3.59
C PHE A 25 -4.22 5.43 4.03
N THR A 26 -5.50 5.81 4.15
CA THR A 26 -5.91 7.14 4.60
C THR A 26 -5.45 7.43 6.03
N GLN A 27 -5.60 6.48 6.95
CA GLN A 27 -5.27 6.67 8.36
C GLN A 27 -3.77 6.65 8.65
N ARG A 28 -3.00 5.79 7.97
CA ARG A 28 -1.59 5.51 8.31
C ARG A 28 -0.60 6.05 7.29
N CYS A 29 -0.95 6.04 6.00
CA CYS A 29 0.00 6.31 4.92
C CYS A 29 -0.06 7.75 4.43
N VAL A 30 -1.25 8.33 4.30
CA VAL A 30 -1.46 9.68 3.72
C VAL A 30 -0.73 10.78 4.49
N THR A 31 -0.61 10.67 5.81
CA THR A 31 0.10 11.65 6.65
C THR A 31 1.55 11.87 6.18
N CYS A 32 2.20 10.84 5.64
CA CYS A 32 3.58 10.92 5.13
C CYS A 32 3.63 10.89 3.59
N HIS A 33 2.89 10.00 2.95
CA HIS A 33 2.93 9.78 1.50
C HIS A 33 2.01 10.71 0.70
N GLY A 34 1.11 11.44 1.36
CA GLY A 34 0.10 12.29 0.70
C GLY A 34 -1.07 11.49 0.12
N ALA A 35 -2.21 12.15 -0.07
CA ALA A 35 -3.41 11.52 -0.64
C ALA A 35 -3.20 11.10 -2.11
N GLU A 36 -2.32 11.82 -2.82
CA GLU A 36 -1.93 11.55 -4.20
C GLU A 36 -0.65 10.71 -4.30
N GLY A 37 -0.08 10.23 -3.19
CA GLY A 37 1.12 9.40 -3.21
C GLY A 37 2.41 10.15 -3.60
N LYS A 38 2.44 11.48 -3.53
CA LYS A 38 3.59 12.33 -3.95
C LYS A 38 4.67 12.48 -2.88
N GLY A 39 4.50 11.86 -1.71
CA GLY A 39 5.42 11.98 -0.58
C GLY A 39 5.35 13.34 0.14
N ASP A 40 4.31 14.13 -0.14
CA ASP A 40 4.10 15.49 0.32
C ASP A 40 3.02 15.58 1.41
N GLY A 41 2.76 14.46 2.11
CA GLY A 41 1.89 14.48 3.28
C GLY A 41 2.39 15.47 4.33
N PRO A 42 1.50 15.95 5.22
CA PRO A 42 1.83 17.00 6.19
C PRO A 42 3.05 16.67 7.07
N ALA A 43 3.27 15.40 7.41
CA ALA A 43 4.50 14.96 8.07
C ALA A 43 5.64 14.71 7.06
N GLY A 44 5.33 14.14 5.89
CA GLY A 44 6.31 13.75 4.88
C GLY A 44 7.10 14.90 4.27
N ALA A 45 6.48 16.07 4.11
CA ALA A 45 7.12 17.25 3.53
C ALA A 45 8.33 17.76 4.32
N ALA A 46 8.36 17.49 5.64
CA ALA A 46 9.45 17.91 6.53
C ALA A 46 10.51 16.82 6.78
N LEU A 47 10.33 15.59 6.27
CA LEU A 47 11.27 14.49 6.50
C LEU A 47 12.47 14.56 5.56
N ASN A 48 13.64 14.14 6.08
CA ASN A 48 14.84 13.93 5.30
C ASN A 48 15.41 12.52 5.59
N PRO A 49 15.44 11.60 4.62
CA PRO A 49 14.95 11.75 3.25
C PRO A 49 13.42 11.85 3.18
N LYS A 50 12.92 12.61 2.20
CA LYS A 50 11.49 12.73 1.90
C LYS A 50 10.94 11.36 1.44
N PRO A 51 9.69 10.99 1.77
CA PRO A 51 9.05 9.83 1.19
C PRO A 51 9.04 9.92 -0.35
N ARG A 52 9.29 8.80 -1.01
CA ARG A 52 9.27 8.72 -2.48
C ARG A 52 7.86 8.96 -3.03
N THR A 53 7.79 9.59 -4.20
CA THR A 53 6.56 9.64 -5.00
C THR A 53 6.27 8.30 -5.65
N PHE A 54 5.01 7.85 -5.57
CA PHE A 54 4.56 6.62 -6.19
C PHE A 54 4.24 6.76 -7.68
N SER A 55 4.20 7.99 -8.21
CA SER A 55 3.93 8.24 -9.64
C SER A 55 5.17 8.09 -10.55
N ASP A 56 6.33 7.78 -9.99
CA ASP A 56 7.56 7.54 -10.76
C ASP A 56 7.44 6.21 -11.54
N ALA A 57 7.26 6.29 -12.86
CA ALA A 57 7.04 5.14 -13.73
C ALA A 57 8.26 4.19 -13.80
N GLU A 58 9.48 4.73 -13.74
CA GLU A 58 10.69 3.92 -13.77
C GLU A 58 10.82 3.09 -12.50
N TRP A 59 10.59 3.72 -11.34
CA TRP A 59 10.54 3.05 -10.05
C TRP A 59 9.43 2.01 -10.00
N GLN A 60 8.22 2.33 -10.49
CA GLN A 60 7.12 1.39 -10.58
C GLN A 60 7.48 0.16 -11.43
N GLY A 61 8.18 0.34 -12.55
CA GLY A 61 8.65 -0.77 -13.40
C GLY A 61 9.74 -1.63 -12.75
N LYS A 62 10.51 -1.08 -11.80
CA LYS A 62 11.61 -1.79 -11.12
C LYS A 62 11.18 -2.47 -9.82
N VAL A 63 10.28 -1.86 -9.06
CA VAL A 63 9.84 -2.38 -7.76
C VAL A 63 8.87 -3.55 -7.96
N THR A 64 8.94 -4.57 -7.12
CA THR A 64 8.05 -5.73 -7.16
C THR A 64 6.95 -5.63 -6.11
N ASP A 65 5.81 -6.28 -6.33
CA ASP A 65 4.70 -6.30 -5.38
C ASP A 65 5.09 -6.97 -4.05
N GLU A 66 5.97 -7.96 -4.12
CA GLU A 66 6.56 -8.59 -2.94
C GLU A 66 7.42 -7.60 -2.14
N HIS A 67 8.22 -6.78 -2.83
CA HIS A 67 9.01 -5.73 -2.17
C HIS A 67 8.09 -4.70 -1.52
N LEU A 68 7.03 -4.25 -2.20
CA LEU A 68 6.06 -3.32 -1.64
C LEU A 68 5.38 -3.90 -0.38
N SER A 69 4.95 -5.16 -0.43
CA SER A 69 4.38 -5.86 0.71
C SER A 69 5.34 -5.93 1.90
N LYS A 70 6.62 -6.25 1.64
CA LYS A 70 7.67 -6.29 2.66
C LYS A 70 7.89 -4.92 3.31
N VAL A 71 7.90 -3.85 2.51
CA VAL A 71 8.04 -2.47 3.03
C VAL A 71 6.81 -2.06 3.85
N ILE A 72 5.60 -2.42 3.43
CA ILE A 72 4.36 -2.09 4.15
C ILE A 72 4.35 -2.75 5.53
N ILE A 73 4.67 -4.04 5.59
CA ILE A 73 4.63 -4.82 6.84
C ILE A 73 5.84 -4.49 7.71
N GLY A 74 7.04 -4.48 7.14
CA GLY A 74 8.30 -4.34 7.86
C GLY A 74 8.80 -2.90 8.01
N GLY A 75 8.14 -1.92 7.41
CA GLY A 75 8.61 -0.54 7.38
C GLY A 75 9.87 -0.37 6.53
N GLY A 76 10.41 0.85 6.53
CA GLY A 76 11.63 1.17 5.80
C GLY A 76 12.87 0.38 6.24
N PRO A 77 13.14 0.20 7.56
CA PRO A 77 14.33 -0.53 8.03
C PRO A 77 14.45 -1.95 7.48
N SER A 78 13.33 -2.63 7.29
CA SER A 78 13.31 -4.04 6.85
C SER A 78 13.86 -4.26 5.45
N VAL A 79 14.00 -3.20 4.66
CA VAL A 79 14.55 -3.25 3.30
C VAL A 79 15.67 -2.22 3.09
N GLY A 80 16.27 -1.69 4.16
CA GLY A 80 17.34 -0.70 4.09
C GLY A 80 16.88 0.70 3.64
N LEU A 81 15.59 1.01 3.76
CA LEU A 81 15.04 2.37 3.57
C LEU A 81 15.02 3.14 4.90
N SER A 82 14.48 4.36 4.86
CA SER A 82 14.44 5.27 6.02
C SER A 82 13.74 4.64 7.24
N PRO A 83 14.31 4.76 8.45
CA PRO A 83 13.67 4.31 9.69
C PRO A 83 12.43 5.12 10.06
N LEU A 84 12.19 6.24 9.38
CA LEU A 84 11.01 7.08 9.57
C LEU A 84 9.75 6.48 8.93
N MET A 85 9.87 5.41 8.15
CA MET A 85 8.73 4.63 7.69
C MET A 85 8.50 3.47 8.67
N PRO A 86 7.51 3.58 9.59
CA PRO A 86 7.31 2.57 10.63
C PRO A 86 6.74 1.26 10.05
N PRO A 87 7.00 0.13 10.72
CA PRO A 87 6.40 -1.16 10.37
C PRO A 87 4.91 -1.21 10.70
N ASN A 88 4.17 -2.06 9.98
CA ASN A 88 2.77 -2.42 10.26
C ASN A 88 2.67 -3.94 10.50
N PRO A 89 3.20 -4.45 11.63
CA PRO A 89 3.25 -5.89 11.88
C PRO A 89 1.85 -6.53 11.98
N ASP A 90 0.83 -5.75 12.33
CA ASP A 90 -0.56 -6.20 12.38
C ASP A 90 -1.10 -6.61 11.00
N LEU A 91 -0.49 -6.13 9.91
CA LEU A 91 -0.88 -6.49 8.54
C LEU A 91 -0.31 -7.83 8.07
N GLN A 92 0.64 -8.42 8.82
CA GLN A 92 1.18 -9.74 8.49
C GLN A 92 0.10 -10.83 8.51
N ALA A 93 -0.92 -10.67 9.36
CA ALA A 93 -2.07 -11.57 9.43
C ALA A 93 -3.19 -11.23 8.42
N LYS A 94 -3.01 -10.21 7.57
CA LYS A 94 -4.05 -9.68 6.65
C LYS A 94 -3.51 -9.54 5.22
N PRO A 95 -3.14 -10.65 4.56
CA PRO A 95 -2.51 -10.61 3.23
C PRO A 95 -3.38 -9.94 2.16
N GLU A 96 -4.71 -10.13 2.17
CA GLU A 96 -5.63 -9.52 1.20
C GLU A 96 -5.67 -7.98 1.33
N VAL A 97 -5.62 -7.47 2.56
CA VAL A 97 -5.54 -6.02 2.83
C VAL A 97 -4.20 -5.46 2.36
N VAL A 98 -3.09 -6.18 2.58
CA VAL A 98 -1.77 -5.79 2.06
C VAL A 98 -1.78 -5.76 0.54
N ALA A 99 -2.37 -6.76 -0.12
CA ALA A 99 -2.54 -6.76 -1.56
C ALA A 99 -3.37 -5.55 -2.05
N GLY A 100 -4.42 -5.17 -1.31
CA GLY A 100 -5.18 -3.95 -1.56
C GLY A 100 -4.34 -2.67 -1.45
N LEU A 101 -3.47 -2.57 -0.44
CA LEU A 101 -2.54 -1.46 -0.27
C LEU A 101 -1.51 -1.40 -1.42
N VAL A 102 -0.95 -2.55 -1.81
CA VAL A 102 -0.05 -2.64 -2.97
C VAL A 102 -0.76 -2.17 -4.24
N LYS A 103 -2.00 -2.61 -4.46
CA LYS A 103 -2.82 -2.18 -5.60
C LYS A 103 -3.04 -0.67 -5.62
N MET A 104 -3.26 -0.05 -4.45
CA MET A 104 -3.34 1.41 -4.35
C MET A 104 -2.02 2.08 -4.74
N ILE A 105 -0.89 1.57 -4.26
CA ILE A 105 0.45 2.09 -4.61
C ILE A 105 0.69 1.99 -6.13
N ARG A 106 0.34 0.87 -6.75
CA ARG A 106 0.42 0.69 -8.21
C ARG A 106 -0.49 1.66 -8.98
N GLY A 107 -1.66 1.98 -8.41
CA GLY A 107 -2.61 2.91 -9.00
C GLY A 107 -2.07 4.33 -9.21
N PHE A 108 -1.01 4.73 -8.51
CA PHE A 108 -0.36 6.04 -8.71
C PHE A 108 0.60 6.07 -9.91
N GLY A 109 1.13 4.91 -10.33
CA GLY A 109 2.13 4.80 -11.39
C GLY A 109 1.62 4.96 -12.83
N GLY A 110 0.29 5.02 -13.00
CA GLY A 110 -0.38 5.18 -14.30
C GLY A 110 -1.23 6.45 -14.41
N LYS A 111 -1.06 7.40 -13.49
CA LYS A 111 -1.70 8.72 -13.47
C LYS A 111 -0.67 9.78 -13.81
#